data_AF-A0A933IZA5-F1
#
_entry.id   AF-A0A933IZA5-F1
#
_cell.length_a   1.000
_cell.length_b   1.000
_cell.length_c   1.000
_cell.angle_alpha   90.00
_cell.angle_beta   90.00
_cell.angle_gamma   90.00
#
_symmetry.space_group_name_H-M   'P 1'
#
loop_
_entity.id
_entity.type
_entity.pdbx_description
1 polymer ?
#
loop_
_entity_poly.entity_id
_entity_poly.type
_entity_poly.pdbx_seq_one_letter_code
_entity_poly.pdbx_strand_id
1 'polypeptide(L)' 'MATDYVFVIRIWQAPPAPPNKPAPWRVLVEDPRSGQRWGFGDMPALFDFLQHIAADKPANEGAGHAPRVFTNP' A
#
# COMPACT_ATOMS: atom_id res chain seq x y z
N MET A 1 -0.15 -25.07 -6.75
CA MET A 1 -1.08 -24.02 -7.21
C MET A 1 -0.36 -22.68 -7.10
N ALA A 2 -0.48 -21.80 -8.09
CA ALA A 2 0.10 -20.45 -8.02
C ALA A 2 -0.81 -19.56 -7.15
N THR A 3 -0.22 -18.69 -6.34
CA THR A 3 -0.96 -17.74 -5.50
C THR A 3 -1.04 -16.41 -6.23
N ASP A 4 -2.25 -15.99 -6.60
CA ASP A 4 -2.49 -14.71 -7.23
C ASP A 4 -2.88 -13.65 -6.19
N TYR A 5 -2.09 -12.57 -6.14
CA TYR A 5 -2.40 -11.36 -5.39
C TYR A 5 -2.95 -10.29 -6.32
N VAL A 6 -4.06 -9.66 -5.94
CA VAL A 6 -4.69 -8.58 -6.71
C VAL A 6 -4.80 -7.37 -5.82
N PHE A 7 -4.34 -6.23 -6.31
CA PHE A 7 -4.41 -4.95 -5.61
C PHE A 7 -4.95 -3.86 -6.53
N VAL A 8 -5.65 -2.90 -5.94
CA VAL A 8 -6.03 -1.65 -6.60
C VAL A 8 -5.08 -0.56 -6.12
N ILE A 9 -4.41 0.11 -7.08
CA ILE A 9 -3.45 1.17 -6.79
C ILE A 9 -4.02 2.50 -7.25
N ARG A 10 -4.03 3.50 -6.36
CA ARG A 10 -4.39 4.89 -6.65
C ARG A 10 -3.16 5.75 -6.45
N ILE A 11 -2.85 6.59 -7.43
CA ILE A 11 -1.72 7.52 -7.40
C ILE A 11 -2.24 8.92 -7.68
N TRP A 12 -1.90 9.89 -6.84
CA TRP A 12 -2.33 11.28 -7.01
C TRP A 12 -1.28 12.25 -6.48
N GLN A 13 -1.30 13.49 -6.97
CA GLN A 13 -0.55 14.59 -6.37
C GLN A 13 -1.39 15.22 -5.26
N ALA A 14 -0.86 15.30 -4.05
CA ALA A 14 -1.51 16.04 -2.98
C ALA A 14 -1.43 17.55 -3.26
N PRO A 15 -2.39 18.36 -2.78
CA PRO A 15 -2.35 19.80 -2.95
C PRO A 15 -1.00 20.37 -2.51
N PRO A 16 -0.38 21.27 -3.30
CA PRO A 16 0.88 21.89 -2.93
C PRO A 16 0.72 22.69 -1.64
N ALA A 17 1.68 22.57 -0.72
CA ALA A 17 1.76 23.44 0.44
C ALA A 17 2.33 24.82 0.02
N PRO A 18 1.81 25.95 0.54
CA PRO A 18 2.26 27.29 0.16
C PRO A 18 3.66 27.64 0.72
N PRO A 19 4.42 28.53 0.05
CA PRO A 19 4.66 28.60 -1.38
C PRO A 19 5.96 27.86 -1.77
N ASN A 20 6.02 27.38 -3.02
CA ASN A 20 7.21 26.87 -3.71
C ASN A 20 7.67 25.42 -3.41
N LYS A 21 6.83 24.57 -2.82
CA LYS A 21 7.12 23.13 -2.76
C LYS A 21 6.39 22.37 -3.88
N PRO A 22 7.07 21.46 -4.59
CA PRO A 22 6.40 20.57 -5.53
C PRO A 22 5.34 19.74 -4.78
N ALA A 23 4.18 19.56 -5.42
CA ALA A 23 3.10 18.73 -4.90
C ALA A 23 3.62 17.31 -4.65
N PRO A 24 3.58 16.79 -3.40
CA PRO A 24 4.09 15.46 -3.14
C PRO A 24 3.15 14.43 -3.75
N TRP A 25 3.73 13.42 -4.40
CA TRP A 25 2.98 12.25 -4.84
C TRP A 25 2.50 11.44 -3.63
N ARG A 26 1.31 10.88 -3.74
CA ARG A 26 0.71 9.99 -2.77
C ARG A 26 0.25 8.73 -3.48
N VAL A 27 0.36 7.62 -2.77
CA VAL A 27 -0.07 6.32 -3.26
C VAL A 27 -0.98 5.69 -2.21
N LEU A 28 -2.04 5.04 -2.66
CA LEU A 28 -2.89 4.18 -1.85
C LEU A 28 -2.97 2.82 -2.54
N VAL A 29 -2.68 1.77 -1.81
CA VAL A 29 -2.91 0.38 -2.21
C VAL A 29 -4.11 -0.13 -1.42
N GLU A 30 -5.02 -0.80 -2.12
CA GLU A 30 -6.18 -1.46 -1.54
C GLU A 30 -6.19 -2.93 -1.96
N ASP A 31 -6.36 -3.82 -1.00
CA ASP A 31 -6.70 -5.22 -1.26
C ASP A 31 -8.24 -5.33 -1.33
N PRO A 32 -8.83 -5.61 -2.50
CA PRO A 32 -10.27 -5.70 -2.65
C PRO A 32 -10.88 -6.93 -1.95
N ARG A 33 -10.08 -7.94 -1.59
CA ARG A 33 -10.56 -9.14 -0.90
C ARG A 33 -10.76 -8.90 0.58
N SER A 34 -9.81 -8.22 1.23
CA SER A 34 -9.86 -7.92 2.67
C SER A 34 -10.41 -6.52 2.99
N GLY A 35 -10.47 -5.63 2.00
CA GLY A 35 -10.78 -4.21 2.19
C GLY A 35 -9.63 -3.42 2.84
N GLN A 36 -8.47 -4.05 3.02
CA GLN A 36 -7.32 -3.43 3.68
C GLN A 36 -6.68 -2.37 2.79
N ARG A 37 -6.21 -1.28 3.41
CA ARG A 37 -5.62 -0.13 2.72
C ARG A 37 -4.26 0.25 3.31
N TRP A 38 -3.32 0.60 2.45
CA TRP A 38 -1.99 1.09 2.80
C TRP A 38 -1.67 2.37 2.02
N GLY A 39 -1.30 3.43 2.73
CA GLY A 39 -0.88 4.70 2.14
C GLY A 39 0.64 4.83 2.13
N PHE A 40 1.20 5.32 1.02
CA PHE A 40 2.64 5.57 0.87
C PHE A 40 2.91 7.02 0.46
N GLY A 41 4.03 7.56 0.96
CA GLY A 41 4.47 8.93 0.69
C GLY A 41 5.33 9.08 -0.56
N ASP A 42 5.80 7.97 -1.13
CA ASP A 42 6.65 7.93 -2.31
C ASP A 42 6.57 6.54 -3.00
N MET A 43 7.12 6.47 -4.21
CA MET A 43 7.14 5.23 -5.01
C MET A 43 8.10 4.16 -4.45
N PRO A 44 9.30 4.47 -3.92
CA PRO A 44 10.17 3.47 -3.31
C PRO A 44 9.47 2.68 -2.19
N ALA A 45 8.75 3.35 -1.30
CA ALA A 45 8.03 2.67 -0.23
C ALA A 45 6.91 1.73 -0.74
N LEU A 46 6.26 2.08 -1.85
CA LEU A 46 5.32 1.18 -2.54
C LEU A 46 6.06 -0.07 -3.06
N PHE A 47 7.20 0.12 -3.72
CA PHE A 47 7.95 -1.01 -4.30
C PHE A 47 8.49 -1.94 -3.22
N ASP A 48 8.99 -1.41 -2.10
CA ASP A 48 9.44 -2.22 -0.97
C ASP A 48 8.29 -3.08 -0.41
N PHE A 49 7.09 -2.51 -0.30
CA PHE A 49 5.89 -3.25 0.09
C PHE A 49 5.55 -4.38 -0.90
N LEU A 50 5.52 -4.08 -2.20
CA LEU A 50 5.19 -5.08 -3.22
C LEU A 50 6.24 -6.19 -3.30
N GLN A 51 7.52 -5.85 -3.12
CA GLN A 51 8.60 -6.82 -3.04
C GLN A 51 8.48 -7.70 -1.81
N HIS A 52 8.10 -7.14 -0.66
CA HIS A 52 7.86 -7.91 0.55
C HIS A 52 6.73 -8.92 0.34
N ILE A 53 5.59 -8.50 -0.21
CA ILE A 53 4.45 -9.39 -0.51
C ILE A 53 4.83 -10.47 -1.53
N ALA A 54 5.61 -10.12 -2.57
CA ALA A 54 6.04 -11.08 -3.58
C ALA A 54 7.08 -12.09 -3.05
N ALA A 55 7.94 -11.66 -2.11
CA ALA A 55 8.94 -12.49 -1.46
C ALA A 55 8.32 -13.38 -0.37
N ASP A 56 7.24 -12.92 0.27
CA ASP A 56 6.43 -13.68 1.22
C ASP A 56 5.54 -14.67 0.44
N LYS A 57 6.20 -15.65 -0.20
CA LYS A 57 5.58 -16.87 -0.68
C LYS A 57 4.75 -17.45 0.48
N PRO A 58 3.48 -17.84 0.29
CA PRO A 58 2.67 -18.26 1.41
C PRO A 58 3.25 -19.53 2.03
N ALA A 59 3.93 -19.37 3.16
CA ALA A 59 3.99 -20.39 4.18
C ALA A 59 2.84 -20.09 5.14
N ASN A 60 1.82 -20.94 5.08
CA ASN A 60 0.67 -21.00 5.97
C ASN A 60 -0.50 -20.04 5.71
N GLU A 61 -1.54 -20.66 5.16
CA GLU A 61 -2.89 -20.55 5.71
C GLU A 61 -2.83 -20.43 7.25
N GLY A 62 -3.30 -19.31 7.79
CA GLY A 62 -3.61 -19.19 9.21
C GLY A 62 -2.48 -18.68 10.10
N ALA A 63 -2.03 -17.44 9.92
CA ALA A 63 -1.52 -16.65 11.04
C ALA A 63 -1.68 -15.17 10.75
N GLY A 64 -2.56 -14.51 11.50
CA GLY A 64 -2.81 -13.08 11.38
C GLY A 64 -1.54 -12.26 11.62
N HIS A 65 -1.07 -11.58 10.59
CA HIS A 65 -0.16 -10.45 10.75
C HIS A 65 -1.02 -9.20 10.84
N ALA A 66 -1.34 -8.79 12.08
CA ALA A 66 -2.21 -7.64 12.33
C ALA A 66 -1.58 -6.37 11.70
N PRO A 67 -2.23 -5.77 10.70
CA PRO A 67 -1.74 -4.54 10.11
C PRO A 67 -2.12 -3.35 10.98
N ARG A 68 -1.22 -2.36 11.06
CA ARG A 68 -1.53 -1.08 11.71
C ARG A 68 -2.63 -0.37 10.91
N VAL A 69 -3.86 -0.46 11.40
CA VAL A 69 -5.02 0.25 10.89
C VAL A 69 -4.81 1.74 11.19
N PHE A 70 -4.60 2.54 10.15
CA PHE A 70 -4.80 3.99 10.26
C PHE A 70 -6.28 4.28 10.06
N THR A 71 -7.04 4.31 11.16
CA THR A 71 -8.35 4.96 11.18
C THR A 71 -8.13 6.46 11.35
N ASN A 72 -8.51 7.26 10.36
CA ASN A 72 -8.64 8.71 10.53
C ASN A 72 -10.10 9.03 10.91
N PRO A 73 -10.37 9.96 11.85
CA PRO A 73 -11.71 10.27 12.34
C PRO A 73 -12.65 10.84 11.27
#